data_AF-A0A2E5B9H9-F1
#
_entry.id   AF-A0A2E5B9H9-F1
#
_cell.length_a   1.000
_cell.length_b   1.000
_cell.length_c   1.000
_cell.angle_alpha   90.00
_cell.angle_beta   90.00
_cell.angle_gamma   90.00
#
_symmetry.space_group_name_H-M   'P 1'
#
loop_
_entity.id
_entity.type
_entity.pdbx_description
1 polymer ?
#
loop_
_entity_poly.entity_id
_entity_poly.type
_entity_poly.pdbx_seq_one_letter_code
_entity_poly.pdbx_strand_id
1 'polypeptide(L)'
;METCGKVKIDGIIELPDYMVGKIDPESICVQLTPIGVSQELFVESIPYGAKVVIRNSAGGPINAYYHIHANSLEDDDHAHYRTTDI
;
A
#
# COMPACT_ATOMS: atom_id res chain seq x y z
N MET A 1 0.17 -7.02 8.03
CA MET A 1 -0.77 -7.53 7.02
C MET A 1 -0.25 -7.21 5.63
N GLU A 2 -0.48 -8.07 4.64
CA GLU A 2 -0.03 -7.88 3.26
C GLU A 2 -1.07 -8.30 2.21
N THR A 3 -0.99 -7.72 1.02
CA THR A 3 -1.77 -8.10 -0.16
C THR A 3 -0.98 -7.80 -1.44
N CYS A 4 -1.12 -8.66 -2.45
CA CYS A 4 -0.44 -8.52 -3.74
C CYS A 4 -1.41 -8.80 -4.89
N GLY A 5 -1.14 -8.20 -6.04
CA GLY A 5 -2.00 -8.39 -7.21
C GLY A 5 -1.61 -7.53 -8.39
N LYS A 6 -2.48 -7.51 -9.40
CA LYS A 6 -2.32 -6.66 -10.57
C LYS A 6 -3.08 -5.36 -10.39
N VAL A 7 -2.46 -4.24 -10.74
CA VAL A 7 -3.12 -2.93 -10.70
C VAL A 7 -4.22 -2.91 -11.77
N LYS A 8 -5.42 -2.45 -11.39
CA LYS A 8 -6.53 -2.26 -12.34
C LYS A 8 -6.16 -1.17 -13.35
N ILE A 9 -6.77 -1.20 -14.53
CA ILE A 9 -6.52 -0.21 -15.61
C ILE A 9 -6.77 1.23 -15.13
N ASP A 10 -7.73 1.41 -14.23
CA ASP A 10 -8.09 2.71 -13.63
C ASP A 10 -7.11 3.20 -12.55
N GLY A 11 -6.10 2.39 -12.20
CA GLY A 11 -5.12 2.73 -11.17
C GLY A 11 -5.61 2.59 -9.73
N ILE A 12 -6.86 2.17 -9.52
CA ILE A 12 -7.43 1.98 -8.18
C ILE A 12 -7.18 0.56 -7.68
N ILE A 13 -6.54 0.46 -6.51
CA ILE A 13 -6.40 -0.78 -5.74
C ILE A 13 -7.30 -0.67 -4.52
N GLU A 14 -8.22 -1.61 -4.37
CA GLU A 14 -9.10 -1.70 -3.20
C GLU A 14 -8.47 -2.68 -2.21
N LEU A 15 -8.25 -2.20 -0.98
CA LEU A 15 -7.74 -3.06 0.08
C LEU A 15 -8.84 -4.05 0.49
N PRO A 16 -8.46 -5.31 0.79
CA PRO A 16 -9.43 -6.31 1.18
C PRO A 16 -10.06 -5.99 2.55
N ASP A 17 -11.32 -6.37 2.73
CA ASP A 17 -12.10 -6.06 3.95
C ASP A 17 -11.43 -6.45 5.26
N TYR A 18 -10.58 -7.48 5.26
CA TYR A 18 -9.86 -7.90 6.47
C TYR A 18 -8.77 -6.92 6.92
N MET A 19 -8.31 -6.02 6.05
CA MET A 19 -7.33 -4.97 6.37
C MET A 19 -8.01 -3.66 6.79
N VAL A 20 -9.16 -3.34 6.20
CA VAL A 20 -9.85 -2.07 6.43
C VAL A 20 -10.26 -1.96 7.90
N GLY A 21 -9.76 -0.92 8.59
CA GLY A 21 -10.02 -0.69 10.01
C GLY A 21 -9.22 -1.57 10.98
N LYS A 22 -8.31 -2.42 10.48
CA LYS A 22 -7.41 -3.25 11.30
C LYS A 22 -5.93 -2.94 11.12
N ILE A 23 -5.60 -2.12 10.13
CA ILE A 23 -4.22 -1.69 9.87
C ILE A 23 -4.01 -0.25 10.30
N ASP A 24 -2.78 0.07 10.67
CA ASP A 24 -2.35 1.45 10.81
C ASP A 24 -2.18 2.08 9.41
N PRO A 25 -2.90 3.18 9.09
CA PRO A 25 -2.84 3.79 7.77
C PRO A 25 -1.51 4.50 7.48
N GLU A 26 -0.77 4.95 8.51
CA GLU A 26 0.52 5.62 8.34
C GLU A 26 1.64 4.62 8.01
N SER A 27 1.48 3.36 8.44
CA SER A 27 2.36 2.24 8.13
C SER A 27 2.22 1.69 6.70
N ILE A 28 1.23 2.14 5.91
CA ILE A 28 0.99 1.57 4.58
C ILE A 28 2.19 1.83 3.65
N CYS A 29 2.77 0.77 3.14
CA CYS A 29 3.84 0.80 2.17
C CYS A 29 3.42 0.07 0.89
N VAL A 30 3.63 0.73 -0.25
CA VAL A 30 3.21 0.25 -1.57
C VAL A 30 4.42 0.10 -2.47
N GLN A 31 4.61 -1.08 -3.04
CA GLN A 31 5.62 -1.36 -4.04
C GLN A 31 4.94 -1.66 -5.37
N LEU A 32 5.41 -1.03 -6.44
CA LEU A 32 4.87 -1.17 -7.79
C LEU A 32 5.94 -1.77 -8.69
N THR A 33 5.56 -2.75 -9.52
CA THR A 33 6.46 -3.40 -10.47
C THR A 33 5.85 -3.33 -11.87
N PRO A 34 6.35 -2.43 -12.74
CA PRO A 34 5.89 -2.33 -14.13
C PRO A 34 6.08 -3.63 -14.91
N ILE A 35 5.17 -3.90 -15.84
CA ILE A 35 5.20 -5.09 -16.71
C ILE A 35 5.35 -4.64 -18.17
N GLY A 36 6.38 -5.16 -18.84
CA GLY A 36 6.64 -4.96 -20.27
C GLY A 36 7.55 -3.75 -20.55
N VAL A 37 7.11 -2.54 -20.18
CA VAL A 37 7.91 -1.31 -20.33
C VAL A 37 8.06 -0.61 -18.98
N SER A 38 9.11 0.17 -18.81
CA SER A 38 9.27 1.04 -17.65
C SER A 38 8.12 2.05 -17.59
N GLN A 39 7.55 2.25 -16.40
CA GLN A 39 6.46 3.19 -16.15
C GLN A 39 6.79 4.05 -14.93
N GLU A 40 6.48 5.34 -14.99
CA GLU A 40 6.71 6.30 -13.90
C GLU A 40 5.51 6.30 -12.94
N LEU A 41 5.30 5.14 -12.29
CA LEU A 41 4.16 4.91 -11.41
C LEU A 41 4.40 5.46 -10.01
N PHE A 42 3.39 6.10 -9.44
CA PHE A 42 3.42 6.61 -8.07
C PHE A 42 2.05 6.54 -7.39
N VAL A 43 2.05 6.57 -6.06
CA VAL A 43 0.82 6.66 -5.25
C VAL A 43 0.37 8.12 -5.21
N GLU A 44 -0.81 8.41 -5.76
CA GLU A 44 -1.43 9.74 -5.73
C GLU A 44 -2.07 10.03 -4.37
N SER A 45 -2.79 9.06 -3.82
CA SER A 45 -3.50 9.20 -2.54
C SER A 45 -3.93 7.84 -1.97
N ILE A 46 -4.10 7.80 -0.65
CA ILE A 46 -4.64 6.64 0.09
C ILE A 46 -5.87 7.09 0.88
N PRO A 47 -7.03 7.29 0.23
CA PRO A 47 -8.21 7.79 0.91
C PRO A 47 -8.75 6.76 1.92
N TYR A 48 -8.92 7.22 3.16
CA TYR A 48 -9.52 6.46 4.28
C TYR A 48 -8.85 5.10 4.58
N GLY A 49 -7.60 4.90 4.17
CA GLY A 49 -6.89 3.63 4.41
C GLY A 49 -7.58 2.41 3.80
N ALA A 50 -8.45 2.59 2.81
CA ALA A 50 -9.25 1.53 2.18
C ALA A 50 -8.95 1.38 0.69
N LYS A 51 -8.40 2.42 0.06
CA LYS A 51 -8.05 2.43 -1.37
C LYS A 51 -6.69 3.05 -1.56
N VAL A 52 -5.97 2.56 -2.56
CA VAL A 52 -4.71 3.15 -3.02
C VAL A 52 -4.90 3.57 -4.46
N VAL A 53 -4.68 4.86 -4.73
CA VAL A 53 -4.79 5.44 -6.08
C VAL A 53 -3.40 5.55 -6.70
N ILE A 54 -3.20 4.87 -7.82
CA ILE A 54 -1.94 4.86 -8.56
C ILE A 54 -2.09 5.70 -9.83
N ARG A 55 -1.06 6.50 -10.12
CA ARG A 55 -0.96 7.28 -11.35
C ARG A 55 0.33 6.99 -12.08
N ASN A 56 0.33 7.31 -13.37
CA ASN A 56 1.49 7.25 -14.24
C ASN A 56 1.84 8.67 -14.69
N SER A 57 3.02 9.17 -14.30
CA SER A 57 3.46 10.53 -14.64
C SER A 57 3.55 10.75 -16.16
N ALA A 58 3.90 9.70 -16.91
CA ALA A 58 4.00 9.74 -18.37
C ALA A 58 2.63 9.77 -19.09
N GLY A 59 1.51 9.69 -18.36
CA GLY A 59 0.14 9.72 -18.93
C GLY A 59 -0.28 8.46 -19.70
N GLY A 60 0.56 7.43 -19.74
CA GLY A 60 0.27 6.15 -20.40
C GLY A 60 -0.55 5.18 -19.55
N PRO A 61 -1.04 4.07 -20.13
CA PRO A 61 -1.82 3.06 -19.42
C PRO A 61 -0.99 2.41 -18.30
N ILE A 62 -1.64 2.03 -17.21
CA ILE A 62 -1.00 1.34 -16.10
C ILE A 62 -1.00 -0.17 -16.36
N ASN A 63 0.17 -0.80 -16.30
CA ASN A 63 0.32 -2.25 -16.37
C ASN A 63 1.42 -2.69 -15.41
N ALA A 64 1.05 -2.93 -14.15
CA ALA A 64 1.98 -3.26 -13.09
C ALA A 64 1.39 -4.27 -12.10
N TYR A 65 2.28 -4.96 -11.38
CA TYR A 65 1.93 -5.61 -10.12
C TYR A 65 2.07 -4.62 -8.97
N TYR A 66 1.31 -4.86 -7.91
CA TYR A 66 1.47 -4.18 -6.63
C TYR A 66 1.75 -5.19 -5.52
N HIS A 67 2.47 -4.73 -4.52
CA HIS A 67 2.63 -5.37 -3.23
C HIS A 67 2.41 -4.31 -2.15
N ILE A 68 1.40 -4.52 -1.29
CA ILE A 68 1.04 -3.60 -0.23
C ILE A 68 1.23 -4.32 1.10
N HIS A 69 1.90 -3.67 2.04
CA HIS A 69 2.00 -4.12 3.42
C HIS A 69 1.73 -2.98 4.39
N ALA A 70 1.18 -3.33 5.55
CA ALA A 70 0.89 -2.40 6.65
C ALA A 70 0.92 -3.12 7.99
N ASN A 71 1.27 -2.43 9.07
CA ASN A 71 1.20 -2.95 10.42
C ASN A 71 -0.25 -3.12 10.87
N SER A 72 -0.50 -4.12 11.71
CA SER A 72 -1.80 -4.29 12.36
C SER A 72 -1.92 -3.30 13.50
N LEU A 73 -3.10 -2.72 13.71
CA LEU A 73 -3.41 -1.92 14.90
C LEU A 73 -3.32 -2.76 16.18
N GLU A 74 -3.52 -4.08 16.06
CA GLU A 74 -3.38 -5.00 17.19
C GLU A 74 -1.91 -5.21 17.62
N ASP A 75 -0.95 -5.02 16.72
CA ASP A 75 0.49 -5.18 17.00
C ASP A 75 1.15 -3.91 17.57
N ASP A 76 0.54 -2.73 17.39
CA ASP A 76 1.12 -1.44 17.80
C ASP A 76 1.01 -1.18 19.32
N ASP A 77 0.08 -1.86 20.01
CA ASP A 77 -0.11 -1.77 21.47
C ASP A 77 1.06 -2.43 22.27
N HIS A 78 1.98 -3.13 21.58
CA HIS A 78 3.13 -3.79 22.19
C HIS A 78 4.48 -3.10 21.86
N ALA A 79 4.48 -1.80 21.57
CA ALA A 79 5.69 -0.99 21.46
C ALA A 79 5.93 -0.13 22.73
N HIS A 80 5.73 -0.69 23.93
CA HIS A 80 6.17 -0.08 25.18
C HIS A 80 6.89 -1.10 26.07
N TYR A 81 8.17 -1.35 25.77
CA TYR A 81 9.29 -1.46 26.72
C TYR A 81 10.49 -2.04 25.99
N ARG A 82 11.30 -1.18 25.36
CA ARG A 82 12.74 -1.43 25.27
C ARG A 82 13.43 -0.40 26.15
N THR A 83 13.27 -0.65 27.44
CA THR A 83 14.31 -0.51 28.47
C THR A 83 15.31 0.62 28.25
N THR A 84 15.12 1.70 29.01
CA THR A 84 16.25 2.47 29.54
C THR A 84 17.12 1.53 30.39
N ASP A 85 18.16 0.95 29.81
CA ASP A 85 19.35 0.38 30.48
C ASP A 85 20.41 0.32 29.34
N ILE A 86 21.49 1.10 29.29
CA ILE A 86 22.47 1.55 30.30
C ILE A 86 23.15 2.83 29.80
#